data_AF-A0A812WQX5-F1
#
_entry.id   AF-A0A812WQX5-F1
#
_cell.length_a   1.000
_cell.length_b   1.000
_cell.length_c   1.000
_cell.angle_alpha   90.00
_cell.angle_beta   90.00
_cell.angle_gamma   90.00
#
_symmetry.space_group_name_H-M   'P 1'
#
loop_
_entity.id
_entity.type
_entity.pdbx_description
1 polymer ?
#
loop_
_entity_poly.entity_id
_entity_poly.type
_entity_poly.pdbx_seq_one_letter_code
_entity_poly.pdbx_strand_id
1 'polypeptide(L)'
;YCNTNACSTGYIIKEDAGDLHCQLSTCTPALDNTMCCTKADVGTKFQLTFKVGEDGNCGTDSDIYAWLTYSGGRGVSQYLSTSKNDFQAGKEESFVYTFEAPQHPLDICVYNSGD
;
A
#
# COMPACT_ATOMS: atom_id res chain seq x y z
N TYR A 1 12.26 26.82 -1.04
CA TYR A 1 12.33 25.57 -0.31
C TYR A 1 11.02 25.35 0.40
N CYS A 2 10.46 24.14 0.29
CA CYS A 2 9.26 23.76 1.01
C CYS A 2 9.41 24.07 2.50
N ASN A 3 8.40 24.72 3.09
CA ASN A 3 8.37 24.93 4.53
C ASN A 3 8.06 23.59 5.20
N THR A 4 9.03 23.05 5.93
CA THR A 4 9.17 21.64 6.32
C THR A 4 8.20 21.14 7.37
N ASN A 5 7.16 21.89 7.75
CA ASN A 5 6.54 21.68 9.06
C ASN A 5 5.05 21.32 9.07
N ALA A 6 4.31 21.24 7.96
CA ALA A 6 2.91 20.75 8.04
C ALA A 6 2.28 20.37 6.69
N CYS A 7 2.36 19.12 6.24
CA CYS A 7 1.41 18.64 5.22
C CYS A 7 0.00 18.52 5.83
N SER A 8 -1.04 18.61 5.00
CA SER A 8 -2.41 18.33 5.46
C SER A 8 -2.57 16.87 5.92
N THR A 9 -3.57 16.59 6.75
CA THR A 9 -3.89 15.23 7.21
C THR A 9 -3.96 14.25 6.04
N GLY A 10 -3.28 13.09 6.17
CA GLY A 10 -3.19 12.08 5.13
C GLY A 10 -2.06 12.31 4.11
N TYR A 11 -1.24 13.35 4.29
CA TYR A 11 -0.08 13.65 3.47
C TYR A 11 1.20 13.73 4.30
N ILE A 12 2.32 13.33 3.70
CA ILE A 12 3.68 13.43 4.23
C ILE A 12 4.55 14.28 3.31
N ILE A 13 5.64 14.81 3.85
CA ILE A 13 6.63 15.58 3.08
C ILE A 13 7.38 14.63 2.15
N LYS A 14 7.56 15.02 0.88
CA LYS A 14 8.36 14.22 -0.08
C LYS A 14 9.82 14.15 0.37
N GLU A 15 10.52 13.04 0.09
CA GLU A 15 11.94 12.89 0.45
C GLU A 15 12.82 13.99 -0.15
N ASP A 16 12.50 14.47 -1.35
CA ASP A 16 13.21 15.53 -2.08
C ASP A 16 12.71 16.95 -1.77
N ALA A 17 11.80 17.13 -0.80
CA ALA A 17 11.19 18.42 -0.52
C ALA A 17 12.18 19.53 -0.12
N GLY A 18 13.38 19.15 0.37
CA GLY A 18 14.48 20.07 0.64
C GLY A 18 14.98 20.81 -0.61
N ASP A 19 14.86 20.19 -1.78
CA ASP A 19 15.29 20.74 -3.07
C ASP A 19 14.11 21.34 -3.87
N LEU A 20 12.88 21.15 -3.40
CA LEU A 20 11.68 21.66 -4.07
C LEU A 20 11.37 23.10 -3.66
N HIS A 21 11.02 23.91 -4.65
CA HIS A 21 10.55 25.27 -4.47
C HIS A 21 9.03 25.34 -4.55
N CYS A 22 8.47 26.21 -3.71
CA CYS A 22 7.07 26.54 -3.72
C CYS A 22 6.66 27.16 -5.07
N GLN A 23 5.43 26.90 -5.53
CA GLN A 23 4.89 27.50 -6.75
C GLN A 23 4.72 29.02 -6.61
N LEU A 24 4.56 29.50 -5.37
CA LEU A 24 4.37 30.92 -5.05
C LEU A 24 5.57 31.51 -4.32
N SER A 25 5.60 32.84 -4.21
CA SER A 25 6.61 33.59 -3.47
C SER A 25 6.59 33.32 -1.95
N THR A 26 5.50 32.75 -1.43
CA THR A 26 5.34 32.35 -0.03
C THR A 26 4.92 30.89 0.08
N CYS A 27 5.68 30.11 0.85
CA CYS A 27 5.37 28.72 1.17
C CYS A 27 4.37 28.65 2.33
N THR A 28 3.08 28.50 2.02
CA THR A 28 2.14 27.97 3.01
C THR A 28 1.81 26.53 2.63
N PRO A 29 1.76 25.58 3.58
CA PRO A 29 1.52 24.20 3.21
C PRO A 29 0.16 23.96 2.56
N ALA A 30 -0.85 24.74 2.95
CA ALA A 30 -2.17 24.70 2.32
C ALA A 30 -2.14 25.09 0.84
N LEU A 31 -1.22 26.00 0.44
CA LEU A 31 -1.11 26.48 -0.94
C LEU A 31 -0.15 25.64 -1.79
N ASP A 32 0.77 24.89 -1.19
CA ASP A 32 1.85 24.18 -1.91
C ASP A 32 1.94 22.67 -1.66
N ASN A 33 0.84 22.08 -1.19
CA ASN A 33 0.75 20.64 -0.91
C ASN A 33 1.11 19.77 -2.13
N THR A 34 0.80 20.20 -3.36
CA THR A 34 1.08 19.43 -4.58
C THR A 34 2.57 19.34 -4.91
N MET A 35 3.35 20.36 -4.57
CA MET A 35 4.79 20.36 -4.76
C MET A 35 5.50 19.66 -3.60
N CYS A 36 5.12 19.97 -2.37
CA CYS A 36 5.91 19.58 -1.20
C CYS A 36 5.47 18.27 -0.54
N CYS A 37 4.23 17.84 -0.78
CA CYS A 37 3.63 16.72 -0.07
C CYS A 37 3.20 15.62 -1.04
N THR A 38 3.20 14.39 -0.54
CA THR A 38 2.63 13.21 -1.18
C THR A 38 1.65 12.56 -0.21
N LYS A 39 0.68 11.79 -0.70
CA LYS A 39 -0.19 11.07 0.23
C LYS A 39 0.65 10.07 1.06
N ALA A 40 0.32 9.94 2.33
CA ALA A 40 1.03 9.08 3.29
C ALA A 40 0.95 7.59 2.94
N ASP A 41 -0.07 7.21 2.17
CA ASP A 41 -0.35 5.87 1.70
C ASP A 41 0.18 5.60 0.27
N VAL A 42 0.97 6.53 -0.28
CA VAL A 42 1.76 6.30 -1.50
C VAL A 42 3.06 5.62 -1.14
N GLY A 43 3.33 4.46 -1.75
CA GLY A 43 4.54 3.71 -1.49
C GLY A 43 4.79 2.63 -2.54
N THR A 44 5.96 2.01 -2.45
CA THR A 44 6.32 0.86 -3.30
C THR A 44 6.12 -0.48 -2.61
N LYS A 45 5.98 -0.51 -1.27
CA LYS A 45 5.84 -1.72 -0.47
C LYS A 45 4.69 -1.60 0.49
N PHE A 46 3.85 -2.64 0.54
CA PHE A 46 2.67 -2.73 1.39
C PHE A 46 2.65 -4.06 2.11
N GLN A 47 2.35 -4.04 3.40
CA GLN A 47 2.12 -5.27 4.16
C GLN A 47 0.64 -5.66 4.02
N LEU A 48 0.39 -6.86 3.51
CA LEU A 48 -0.93 -7.48 3.42
C LEU A 48 -1.06 -8.47 4.58
N THR A 49 -1.88 -8.15 5.56
CA THR A 49 -2.16 -9.04 6.70
C THR A 49 -3.48 -9.76 6.46
N PHE A 50 -3.46 -11.09 6.52
CA PHE A 50 -4.62 -11.95 6.34
C PHE A 50 -4.91 -12.67 7.65
N LYS A 51 -6.15 -12.57 8.14
CA LYS A 51 -6.64 -13.36 9.26
C LYS A 51 -7.69 -14.35 8.75
N VAL A 52 -7.38 -15.63 8.84
CA VAL A 52 -8.29 -16.72 8.45
C VAL A 52 -9.28 -16.96 9.59
N GLY A 53 -10.55 -17.18 9.23
CA GLY A 53 -11.59 -17.52 10.20
C GLY A 53 -11.22 -18.74 11.05
N GLU A 54 -11.67 -18.76 12.30
CA GLU A 54 -11.34 -19.83 13.26
C GLU A 54 -12.24 -21.06 13.12
N ASP A 55 -13.35 -20.96 12.38
CA ASP A 55 -14.27 -22.08 12.18
C ASP A 55 -13.62 -23.22 11.38
N GLY A 56 -14.01 -24.46 11.68
CA GLY A 56 -13.33 -25.68 11.26
C GLY A 56 -13.20 -25.94 9.75
N ASN A 57 -13.74 -25.09 8.89
CA ASN A 57 -13.66 -25.18 7.43
C ASN A 57 -13.24 -23.86 6.74
N CYS A 58 -12.72 -22.88 7.49
CA CYS A 58 -12.31 -21.59 6.92
C CYS A 58 -10.90 -21.58 6.32
N GLY A 59 -10.13 -22.65 6.52
CA GLY A 59 -8.79 -22.82 5.94
C GLY A 59 -8.81 -23.33 4.50
N THR A 60 -7.67 -23.24 3.84
CA THR A 60 -7.48 -23.72 2.46
C THR A 60 -6.03 -24.15 2.25
N ASP A 61 -5.84 -25.20 1.45
CA ASP A 61 -4.53 -25.67 0.97
C ASP A 61 -4.23 -25.18 -0.46
N SER A 62 -5.16 -24.43 -1.05
CA SER A 62 -5.06 -23.89 -2.40
C SER A 62 -4.05 -22.75 -2.49
N ASP A 63 -3.55 -22.49 -3.70
CA ASP A 63 -2.69 -21.34 -3.94
C ASP A 63 -3.49 -20.03 -3.89
N ILE A 64 -3.04 -19.11 -3.04
CA ILE A 64 -3.64 -17.78 -2.90
C ILE A 64 -2.79 -16.76 -3.64
N TYR A 65 -3.46 -15.94 -4.42
CA TYR A 65 -2.87 -14.81 -5.13
C TYR A 65 -3.56 -13.51 -4.72
N ALA A 66 -2.81 -12.41 -4.73
CA ALA A 66 -3.39 -11.08 -4.54
C ALA A 66 -2.78 -10.06 -5.50
N TRP A 67 -3.56 -9.03 -5.82
CA TRP A 67 -3.06 -7.81 -6.45
C TRP A 67 -3.77 -6.59 -5.86
N LEU A 68 -3.09 -5.45 -5.89
CA LEU A 68 -3.64 -4.16 -5.48
C LEU A 68 -4.11 -3.38 -6.71
N THR A 69 -5.25 -2.70 -6.60
CA THR A 69 -5.69 -1.70 -7.59
C THR A 69 -5.23 -0.31 -7.18
N TYR A 70 -5.08 0.57 -8.16
CA TYR A 70 -4.71 1.98 -7.96
C TYR A 70 -5.33 2.81 -9.10
N SER A 71 -5.24 4.13 -9.04
CA SER A 71 -5.88 5.01 -10.04
C SER A 71 -5.42 4.76 -11.49
N GLY A 72 -4.22 4.21 -11.66
CA GLY A 72 -3.65 3.85 -12.97
C GLY A 72 -3.97 2.42 -13.44
N GLY A 73 -4.72 1.63 -12.68
CA GLY A 73 -5.12 0.27 -13.06
C GLY A 73 -4.95 -0.75 -11.94
N ARG A 74 -4.36 -1.90 -12.27
CA ARG A 74 -4.08 -2.98 -11.31
C ARG A 74 -2.61 -3.36 -11.34
N GLY A 75 -2.07 -3.72 -10.19
CA GLY A 75 -0.74 -4.28 -10.08
C GLY A 75 -0.65 -5.72 -10.57
N VAL A 76 0.56 -6.27 -10.50
CA VAL A 76 0.83 -7.66 -10.88
C VAL A 76 0.25 -8.61 -9.83
N SER A 77 -0.27 -9.75 -10.27
CA SER A 77 -0.72 -10.81 -9.38
C SER A 77 0.48 -11.43 -8.66
N GLN A 78 0.45 -11.45 -7.34
CA GLN A 78 1.49 -12.02 -6.49
C GLN A 78 0.97 -13.27 -5.80
N TYR A 79 1.74 -14.35 -5.88
CA TYR A 79 1.52 -15.55 -5.08
C TYR A 79 1.86 -15.27 -3.61
N LEU A 80 0.96 -15.64 -2.71
CA LEU A 80 1.11 -15.45 -1.27
C LEU A 80 1.50 -16.78 -0.64
N SER A 81 2.79 -16.95 -0.34
CA SER A 81 3.26 -18.06 0.48
C SER A 81 4.57 -17.71 1.19
N THR A 82 4.62 -17.97 2.49
CA THR A 82 5.80 -18.04 3.34
C THR A 82 6.03 -19.49 3.83
N SER A 83 4.97 -20.30 3.88
CA SER A 83 4.99 -21.73 4.22
C SER A 83 3.87 -22.50 3.50
N LYS A 84 3.81 -23.82 3.74
CA LYS A 84 2.75 -24.68 3.19
C LYS A 84 1.36 -24.39 3.79
N ASN A 85 1.31 -23.87 5.02
CA ASN A 85 0.08 -23.84 5.82
C ASN A 85 -0.29 -22.40 6.21
N ASP A 86 -0.10 -21.42 5.33
CA ASP A 86 -0.31 -20.01 5.68
C ASP A 86 -1.78 -19.66 5.86
N PHE A 87 -2.65 -20.32 5.09
CA PHE A 87 -4.09 -20.03 5.08
C PHE A 87 -4.92 -21.07 5.82
N GLN A 88 -4.46 -21.52 6.98
CA GLN A 88 -5.19 -22.47 7.83
C GLN A 88 -6.11 -21.75 8.83
N ALA A 89 -7.18 -22.43 9.28
CA ALA A 89 -8.16 -21.86 10.20
C ALA A 89 -7.48 -21.25 11.45
N GLY A 90 -7.88 -20.02 11.78
CA GLY A 90 -7.37 -19.25 12.93
C GLY A 90 -5.96 -18.67 12.77
N LYS A 91 -5.31 -18.82 11.61
CA LYS A 91 -4.01 -18.20 11.37
C LYS A 91 -4.10 -16.74 10.97
N GLU A 92 -3.04 -16.01 11.33
CA GLU A 92 -2.78 -14.67 10.84
C GLU A 92 -1.39 -14.64 10.21
N GLU A 93 -1.31 -14.25 8.94
CA GLU A 93 -0.06 -14.22 8.17
C GLU A 93 0.08 -12.87 7.45
N SER A 94 1.32 -12.44 7.23
CA SER A 94 1.64 -11.16 6.58
C SER A 94 2.56 -11.35 5.38
N PHE A 95 2.21 -10.69 4.27
CA PHE A 95 2.96 -10.74 3.02
C PHE A 95 3.35 -9.33 2.58
N VAL A 96 4.52 -9.17 1.96
CA VAL A 96 4.93 -7.89 1.37
C VAL A 96 4.54 -7.85 -0.10
N TYR A 97 3.65 -6.94 -0.46
CA TYR A 97 3.31 -6.61 -1.84
C TYR A 97 4.16 -5.45 -2.34
N THR A 98 4.72 -5.59 -3.55
CA THR A 98 5.62 -4.57 -4.12
C THR A 98 5.12 -4.06 -5.47
N PHE A 99 5.02 -2.74 -5.62
CA PHE A 99 4.89 -2.08 -6.92
C PHE A 99 6.27 -1.67 -7.46
N GLU A 100 6.40 -1.63 -8.78
CA GLU A 100 7.62 -1.14 -9.46
C GLU A 100 7.86 0.36 -9.27
N ALA A 101 6.81 1.12 -8.96
CA ALA A 101 6.85 2.56 -8.71
C ALA A 101 5.90 2.92 -7.55
N PRO A 102 6.10 4.06 -6.87
CA PRO A 102 5.19 4.47 -5.79
C PRO A 102 3.74 4.57 -6.28
N GLN A 103 2.84 3.82 -5.65
CA GLN A 103 1.40 3.85 -5.93
C GLN A 103 0.61 4.12 -4.65
N HIS A 104 -0.60 4.66 -4.82
CA HIS A 104 -1.63 4.74 -3.79
C HIS A 104 -2.62 3.60 -4.01
N PRO A 105 -2.57 2.52 -3.20
CA PRO A 105 -3.53 1.42 -3.32
C PRO A 105 -4.95 1.90 -3.02
N LEU A 106 -5.91 1.43 -3.81
CA LEU A 106 -7.33 1.71 -3.62
C LEU A 106 -8.06 0.50 -3.07
N ASP A 107 -7.86 -0.68 -3.67
CA ASP A 107 -8.43 -1.94 -3.21
C ASP A 107 -7.40 -3.07 -3.26
N ILE A 108 -7.71 -4.15 -2.53
CA ILE A 108 -7.06 -5.45 -2.65
C ILE A 108 -8.03 -6.43 -3.31
N CYS A 109 -7.53 -7.20 -4.28
CA CYS A 109 -8.23 -8.35 -4.83
C CYS A 109 -7.47 -9.62 -4.47
N VAL A 110 -8.21 -10.65 -4.06
CA VAL A 110 -7.66 -11.93 -3.63
C VAL A 110 -8.29 -13.02 -4.49
N TYR A 111 -7.47 -13.92 -5.01
CA TYR A 111 -7.88 -15.04 -5.82
C TYR A 111 -7.37 -16.33 -5.21
N ASN A 112 -8.28 -17.24 -4.90
CA ASN A 112 -7.98 -18.62 -4.55
C ASN A 112 -8.03 -19.44 -5.85
N SER A 113 -6.95 -20.14 -6.21
CA SER A 113 -6.89 -20.95 -7.44
C SER A 113 -7.78 -22.19 -7.43
N GLY A 114 -8.38 -22.51 -6.29
CA GLY A 114 -9.29 -23.62 -6.07
C GLY A 114 -8.63 -24.81 -5.37
N ASP A 115 -9.49 -25.61 -4.75
CA ASP A 115 -9.35 -27.07 -4.67
C ASP A 115 -9.85 -27.70 -5.98
#